data_AF-A0A6C1PLK7-F1
#
_entry.id   AF-A0A6C1PLK7-F1
#
_cell.length_a   1.000
_cell.length_b   1.000
_cell.length_c   1.000
_cell.angle_alpha   90.00
_cell.angle_beta   90.00
_cell.angle_gamma   90.00
#
_symmetry.space_group_name_H-M   'P 1'
#
loop_
_entity.id
_entity.type
_entity.pdbx_description
1 polymer ?
#
loop_
_entity_poly.entity_id
_entity_poly.type
_entity_poly.pdbx_seq_one_letter_code
_entity_poly.pdbx_strand_id
1 'polypeptide(L)'
;MDTPQHNRGLSIANGIAFVGMLVVNILATTLPLNDMTTGDLSDALPNLFVPIGLTFSIWGVIWLLLAVYLVIQIRVGFASGAATGADDPYAASVVGPWFVVNMILNAGWIFAWHYQLVGVSVLIMFALLATLIVMFLRVDRAVALVP
;
A
#
# COMPACT_ATOMS: atom_id res chain seq x y z
N MET A 1 6.45 -25.12 14.20
CA MET A 1 5.59 -24.72 13.08
C MET A 1 4.45 -23.95 13.69
N ASP A 2 4.49 -22.62 13.58
CA ASP A 2 3.45 -21.78 14.15
C ASP A 2 2.16 -22.03 13.37
N THR A 3 1.08 -22.34 14.08
CA THR A 3 -0.22 -22.66 13.50
C THR A 3 -0.71 -21.51 12.62
N PRO A 4 -1.33 -21.78 11.46
CA PRO A 4 -1.94 -20.75 10.61
C PRO A 4 -3.01 -19.98 11.42
N GLN A 5 -2.68 -18.75 11.80
CA GLN A 5 -3.49 -17.97 12.72
C GLN A 5 -4.39 -17.01 11.94
N HIS A 6 -5.69 -17.29 11.94
CA HIS A 6 -6.71 -16.39 11.41
C HIS A 6 -6.76 -15.13 12.29
N ASN A 7 -6.12 -14.04 11.85
CA ASN A 7 -5.98 -12.82 12.64
C ASN A 7 -6.95 -11.74 12.17
N ARG A 8 -8.16 -11.76 12.73
CA ARG A 8 -9.22 -10.77 12.44
C ARG A 8 -8.79 -9.34 12.73
N GLY A 9 -8.03 -9.12 13.81
CA GLY A 9 -7.54 -7.80 14.18
C GLY A 9 -6.61 -7.21 13.12
N LEU A 10 -5.72 -8.04 12.57
CA LEU A 10 -4.83 -7.66 11.48
C LEU A 10 -5.60 -7.34 10.18
N SER A 11 -6.60 -8.15 9.83
CA SER A 11 -7.45 -7.86 8.65
C SER A 11 -8.21 -6.55 8.78
N ILE A 12 -8.72 -6.22 9.98
CA ILE A 12 -9.36 -4.93 10.26
C ILE A 12 -8.35 -3.79 10.17
N ALA A 13 -7.15 -3.95 10.74
CA ALA A 13 -6.08 -2.96 10.67
C ALA A 13 -5.65 -2.67 9.22
N ASN A 14 -5.51 -3.71 8.38
CA ASN A 14 -5.26 -3.59 6.94
C ASN A 14 -6.35 -2.78 6.25
N GLY A 15 -7.61 -3.04 6.57
CA GLY A 15 -8.76 -2.31 6.00
C GLY A 15 -8.75 -0.83 6.36
N ILE A 16 -8.56 -0.52 7.66
CA ILE A 16 -8.49 0.87 8.14
C ILE A 16 -7.31 1.60 7.49
N ALA A 17 -6.13 0.98 7.45
CA ALA A 17 -4.93 1.57 6.87
C ALA A 17 -5.09 1.84 5.37
N PHE A 18 -5.65 0.88 4.62
CA PHE A 18 -5.93 1.05 3.19
C PHE A 18 -6.93 2.17 2.93
N VAL A 19 -8.06 2.20 3.66
CA VAL A 19 -9.06 3.26 3.50
C VAL A 19 -8.47 4.62 3.84
N GLY A 20 -7.72 4.73 4.94
CA GLY A 20 -7.04 5.97 5.31
C GLY A 20 -6.07 6.45 4.24
N MET A 21 -5.22 5.56 3.73
CA MET A 21 -4.30 5.85 2.62
C MET A 21 -5.05 6.30 1.37
N LEU A 22 -6.11 5.59 0.98
CA LEU A 22 -6.90 5.90 -0.22
C LEU A 22 -7.57 7.28 -0.09
N VAL A 23 -8.15 7.59 1.07
CA VAL A 23 -8.76 8.90 1.35
C VAL A 23 -7.70 10.00 1.23
N VAL A 24 -6.52 9.84 1.82
CA VAL A 24 -5.44 10.84 1.73
C VAL A 24 -5.02 11.07 0.27
N ASN A 25 -4.88 10.01 -0.53
CA ASN A 25 -4.53 10.13 -1.93
C ASN A 25 -5.61 10.82 -2.76
N ILE A 26 -6.89 10.46 -2.56
CA ILE A 26 -8.00 11.12 -3.24
C ILE A 26 -8.05 12.60 -2.86
N LEU A 27 -7.92 12.92 -1.57
CA LEU A 27 -7.88 14.31 -1.09
C LEU A 27 -6.74 15.09 -1.71
N ALA A 28 -5.55 14.52 -1.85
CA ALA A 28 -4.41 15.16 -2.51
C ALA A 28 -4.63 15.49 -4.00
N THR A 29 -5.50 14.73 -4.67
CA THR A 29 -5.85 14.98 -6.07
C THR A 29 -7.09 15.87 -6.24
N THR A 30 -7.97 15.94 -5.24
CA THR A 30 -9.28 16.62 -5.35
C THR A 30 -9.38 17.91 -4.54
N LEU A 31 -8.71 17.96 -3.39
CA LEU A 31 -8.49 19.15 -2.60
C LEU A 31 -7.09 19.69 -2.91
N PRO A 32 -6.93 20.98 -3.23
CA PRO A 32 -5.62 21.59 -3.37
C PRO A 32 -4.95 21.66 -1.98
N LEU A 33 -4.35 20.54 -1.57
CA LEU A 33 -3.52 20.47 -0.36
C LEU A 33 -2.31 21.37 -0.60
N ASN A 34 -2.14 22.41 0.23
CA ASN A 34 -1.12 23.44 0.02
C ASN A 34 -1.30 24.22 -1.30
N ASP A 35 -2.55 24.58 -1.63
CA ASP A 35 -2.96 25.37 -2.81
C ASP A 35 -2.62 24.76 -4.18
N MET A 36 -2.14 23.52 -4.21
CA MET A 36 -1.77 22.79 -5.42
C MET A 36 -2.32 21.37 -5.38
N THR A 37 -2.73 20.83 -6.54
CA THR A 37 -2.99 19.39 -6.63
C THR A 37 -1.67 18.63 -6.81
N THR A 38 -1.71 17.30 -6.61
CA THR A 38 -0.55 16.44 -6.88
C THR A 38 -0.03 16.58 -8.32
N GLY A 39 -0.94 16.78 -9.29
CA GLY A 39 -0.60 16.99 -10.69
C GLY A 39 0.09 18.33 -10.91
N ASP A 40 -0.50 19.42 -10.38
CA ASP A 40 0.07 20.77 -10.52
C ASP A 40 1.46 20.86 -9.91
N LEU A 41 1.69 20.20 -8.75
CA LEU A 41 2.99 20.18 -8.10
C LEU A 41 4.04 19.42 -8.91
N SER A 42 3.61 18.36 -9.61
CA SER A 42 4.50 17.62 -10.53
C SER A 42 4.83 18.44 -11.77
N ASP A 43 3.84 19.15 -12.34
CA ASP A 43 4.02 20.00 -13.53
C ASP A 43 4.89 21.24 -13.24
N ALA A 44 4.85 21.73 -12.00
CA ALA A 44 5.66 22.87 -11.55
C ALA A 44 7.14 22.55 -11.37
N LEU A 45 7.53 21.27 -11.30
CA LEU A 45 8.93 20.86 -11.20
C LEU A 45 9.49 20.61 -12.61
N PRO A 46 10.32 21.51 -13.16
CA PRO A 46 10.93 21.31 -14.47
C PRO A 46 11.94 20.18 -14.39
N ASN A 47 11.51 18.95 -14.66
CA ASN A 47 12.37 17.79 -14.71
C ASN A 47 12.11 17.02 -16.02
N LEU A 48 13.17 16.43 -16.59
CA LEU A 48 13.11 15.69 -17.86
C LEU A 48 12.27 14.40 -17.80
N PHE A 49 11.73 14.10 -16.62
CA PHE A 49 11.01 12.88 -16.30
C PHE A 49 9.56 13.16 -15.88
N VAL A 50 9.06 14.40 -16.01
CA VAL A 50 7.66 14.72 -15.67
C VAL A 50 6.79 13.88 -16.61
N PRO A 51 6.05 12.91 -16.08
CA PRO A 51 5.21 12.10 -16.92
C PRO A 51 4.01 12.93 -17.37
N ILE A 52 3.55 12.75 -18.60
CA ILE A 52 2.26 13.31 -19.04
C ILE A 52 1.15 12.89 -18.07
N GLY A 53 0.10 13.72 -17.91
CA GLY A 53 -0.99 13.50 -16.95
C GLY A 53 -1.61 12.09 -16.97
N LEU A 54 -1.58 11.39 -18.12
CA LEU A 54 -1.98 9.99 -18.23
C LEU A 54 -1.22 9.05 -17.28
N THR A 55 0.04 9.32 -16.98
CA THR A 55 0.86 8.46 -16.12
C THR A 55 0.35 8.43 -14.68
N PHE A 56 -0.34 9.48 -14.22
CA PHE A 56 -1.01 9.48 -12.92
C PHE A 56 -2.18 8.51 -12.85
N SER A 57 -2.74 8.06 -13.99
CA SER A 57 -3.81 7.05 -14.00
C SER A 57 -3.37 5.69 -13.46
N ILE A 58 -2.06 5.40 -13.42
CA ILE A 58 -1.53 4.15 -12.85
C ILE A 58 -1.91 3.99 -11.38
N TRP A 59 -2.07 5.10 -10.65
CA TRP A 59 -2.47 5.07 -9.24
C TRP A 59 -3.84 4.43 -9.05
N GLY A 60 -4.79 4.69 -9.96
CA GLY A 60 -6.10 4.04 -9.92
C GLY A 60 -6.01 2.51 -10.06
N VAL A 61 -5.13 2.03 -10.96
CA VAL A 61 -4.88 0.59 -11.14
C VAL A 61 -4.23 -0.01 -9.89
N ILE A 62 -3.25 0.68 -9.31
CA ILE A 62 -2.58 0.25 -8.07
C ILE A 62 -3.61 0.16 -6.93
N TRP A 63 -4.46 1.17 -6.73
CA TRP A 63 -5.49 1.15 -5.70
C TRP A 63 -6.48 0.01 -5.89
N LEU A 64 -6.86 -0.30 -7.13
CA LEU A 64 -7.72 -1.44 -7.44
C LEU A 64 -7.06 -2.77 -7.06
N LEU A 65 -5.79 -2.97 -7.42
CA LEU A 65 -5.05 -4.19 -7.07
C LEU A 65 -4.87 -4.34 -5.55
N LEU A 66 -4.60 -3.24 -4.85
CA LEU A 66 -4.53 -3.23 -3.38
C LEU A 66 -5.89 -3.52 -2.73
N ALA A 67 -6.99 -3.05 -3.32
CA ALA A 67 -8.34 -3.38 -2.87
C ALA A 67 -8.65 -4.88 -3.04
N VAL A 68 -8.24 -5.49 -4.15
CA VAL A 68 -8.35 -6.95 -4.36
C VAL A 68 -7.57 -7.70 -3.28
N TYR A 69 -6.33 -7.28 -3.01
CA TYR A 69 -5.53 -7.86 -1.93
C TYR A 69 -6.18 -7.71 -0.55
N LEU A 70 -6.78 -6.55 -0.25
CA LEU A 70 -7.52 -6.34 0.99
C LEU A 70 -8.71 -7.29 1.12
N VAL A 71 -9.46 -7.52 0.04
CA VAL A 71 -10.58 -8.47 0.03
C VAL A 71 -10.10 -9.88 0.37
N ILE A 72 -8.96 -10.30 -0.18
CA ILE A 72 -8.32 -11.59 0.16
C ILE A 72 -7.98 -11.62 1.66
N GLN A 73 -7.31 -10.59 2.19
CA GLN A 73 -6.96 -10.52 3.61
C GLN A 73 -8.16 -10.57 4.56
N ILE A 74 -9.28 -9.94 4.17
CA ILE A 74 -10.52 -10.01 4.94
C ILE A 74 -11.12 -11.42 4.88
N ARG A 75 -11.20 -12.03 3.69
CA ARG A 75 -11.68 -13.41 3.55
C ARG A 75 -10.86 -14.37 4.41
N VAL A 76 -9.54 -14.29 4.34
CA VAL A 76 -8.63 -15.13 5.14
C VAL A 76 -8.75 -14.85 6.64
N GLY A 77 -8.98 -13.61 7.08
CA GLY A 77 -9.15 -13.31 8.50
C GLY A 77 -10.45 -13.84 9.11
N PHE A 78 -11.51 -13.97 8.29
CA PHE A 78 -12.87 -14.33 8.73
C PHE A 78 -13.32 -15.73 8.28
N ALA A 79 -12.58 -16.40 7.40
CA ALA A 79 -12.85 -17.78 7.02
C ALA A 79 -12.58 -18.76 8.17
N SER A 80 -13.17 -19.95 8.06
CA SER A 80 -13.10 -21.01 9.08
C SER A 80 -12.53 -22.32 8.50
N GLY A 81 -11.61 -22.23 7.53
CA GLY A 81 -11.13 -23.39 6.76
C GLY A 81 -9.66 -23.29 6.35
N ALA A 82 -9.08 -24.42 5.95
CA ALA A 82 -7.75 -24.45 5.35
C ALA A 82 -7.83 -23.91 3.92
N ALA A 83 -7.17 -22.79 3.68
CA ALA A 83 -7.01 -22.20 2.36
C ALA A 83 -5.52 -22.23 1.98
N THR A 84 -5.22 -22.39 0.69
CA THR A 84 -3.86 -22.57 0.16
C THR A 84 -3.49 -21.45 -0.81
N GLY A 85 -2.19 -21.23 -1.00
CA GLY A 85 -1.69 -20.22 -1.93
C GLY A 85 -1.96 -18.79 -1.45
N ALA A 86 -2.57 -17.95 -2.31
CA ALA A 86 -2.87 -16.55 -1.99
C ALA A 86 -3.87 -16.38 -0.82
N ASP A 87 -4.69 -17.40 -0.57
CA ASP A 87 -5.65 -17.43 0.53
C ASP A 87 -5.06 -18.11 1.79
N ASP A 88 -3.76 -18.43 1.82
CA ASP A 88 -3.11 -19.05 2.98
C ASP A 88 -3.08 -18.09 4.19
N PRO A 89 -3.68 -18.47 5.34
CA PRO A 89 -3.60 -17.70 6.58
C PRO A 89 -2.17 -17.42 7.05
N TYR A 90 -1.21 -18.30 6.76
CA TYR A 90 0.20 -18.06 7.06
C TYR A 90 0.76 -16.91 6.22
N ALA A 91 0.58 -16.95 4.89
CA ALA A 91 1.00 -15.88 3.98
C ALA A 91 0.37 -14.53 4.38
N ALA A 92 -0.92 -14.53 4.73
CA ALA A 92 -1.62 -13.35 5.22
C ALA A 92 -1.01 -12.79 6.52
N SER A 93 -0.69 -13.66 7.49
CA SER A 93 -0.14 -13.25 8.78
C SER A 93 1.26 -12.61 8.69
N VAL A 94 2.10 -13.06 7.75
CA VAL A 94 3.48 -12.56 7.62
C VAL A 94 3.58 -11.28 6.78
N VAL A 95 2.64 -11.05 5.87
CA VAL A 95 2.60 -9.88 4.96
C VAL A 95 1.76 -8.75 5.53
N GLY A 96 0.63 -9.05 6.18
CA GLY A 96 -0.33 -8.04 6.65
C GLY A 96 0.30 -6.90 7.48
N PRO A 97 1.20 -7.14 8.45
CA PRO A 97 1.78 -6.04 9.23
C PRO A 97 2.59 -5.07 8.34
N TRP A 98 3.27 -5.57 7.32
CA TRP A 98 4.02 -4.74 6.37
C TRP A 98 3.11 -3.98 5.42
N PHE A 99 1.95 -4.54 5.11
CA PHE A 99 0.92 -3.84 4.35
C PHE A 99 0.43 -2.59 5.10
N VAL A 100 0.11 -2.70 6.40
CA VAL A 100 -0.26 -1.54 7.23
C VAL A 100 0.83 -0.47 7.20
N VAL A 101 2.09 -0.87 7.41
CA VAL A 101 3.24 0.05 7.40
C VAL A 101 3.36 0.74 6.03
N ASN A 102 3.20 0.00 4.93
CA ASN A 102 3.24 0.56 3.59
C ASN A 102 2.13 1.59 3.35
N MET A 103 0.90 1.30 3.80
CA MET A 103 -0.23 2.25 3.68
C MET A 103 0.02 3.55 4.47
N ILE A 104 0.56 3.44 5.69
CA ILE A 104 0.89 4.61 6.52
C ILE A 104 2.01 5.44 5.88
N LEU A 105 3.07 4.78 5.39
CA LEU A 105 4.16 5.45 4.69
C LEU A 105 3.65 6.14 3.41
N ASN A 106 2.71 5.52 2.69
CA ASN A 106 2.15 6.11 1.47
C ASN A 106 1.34 7.38 1.79
N ALA A 107 0.49 7.34 2.82
CA ALA A 107 -0.21 8.53 3.29
C ALA A 107 0.77 9.62 3.77
N GLY A 108 1.79 9.25 4.54
CA GLY A 108 2.84 10.17 5.00
C GLY A 108 3.64 10.80 3.85
N TRP A 109 3.92 10.02 2.80
CA TRP A 109 4.59 10.48 1.60
C TRP A 109 3.81 11.59 0.89
N ILE A 110 2.48 11.45 0.78
CA ILE A 110 1.61 12.47 0.17
C ILE A 110 1.74 13.81 0.90
N PHE A 111 1.74 13.81 2.24
CA PHE A 111 1.94 15.05 3.00
C PHE A 111 3.34 15.63 2.76
N ALA A 112 4.39 14.82 2.87
CA ALA A 112 5.76 15.29 2.62
C ALA A 112 5.92 15.87 1.21
N TRP A 113 5.25 15.28 0.22
CA TRP A 113 5.22 15.77 -1.16
C TRP A 113 4.51 17.12 -1.27
N HIS A 114 3.27 17.24 -0.78
CA HIS A 114 2.49 18.49 -0.92
C HIS A 114 3.09 19.67 -0.15
N TYR A 115 3.76 19.42 0.96
CA TYR A 115 4.53 20.44 1.70
C TYR A 115 5.93 20.70 1.11
N GLN A 116 6.25 20.16 -0.07
CA GLN A 116 7.51 20.36 -0.78
C GLN A 116 8.75 19.95 0.04
N LEU A 117 8.59 19.04 0.99
CA LEU A 117 9.68 18.45 1.78
C LEU A 117 10.36 17.34 0.96
N VAL A 118 10.97 17.70 -0.17
CA VAL A 118 11.46 16.75 -1.19
C VAL A 118 12.44 15.73 -0.59
N GLY A 119 13.39 16.16 0.25
CA GLY A 119 14.33 15.25 0.90
C GLY A 119 13.65 14.22 1.81
N VAL A 120 12.65 14.65 2.58
CA VAL A 120 11.84 13.75 3.43
C VAL A 120 11.01 12.81 2.57
N SER A 121 10.40 13.33 1.49
CA SER A 121 9.64 12.54 0.53
C SER A 121 10.47 11.40 -0.05
N VAL A 122 11.72 11.67 -0.46
CA VAL A 122 12.65 10.66 -0.98
C VAL A 122 13.00 9.59 0.07
N LEU A 123 13.22 9.99 1.33
CA LEU A 123 13.46 9.03 2.40
C LEU A 123 12.25 8.11 2.63
N ILE A 124 11.04 8.67 2.57
CA ILE A 124 9.80 7.87 2.66
C ILE A 124 9.65 6.95 1.44
N MET A 125 10.02 7.39 0.23
CA MET A 125 10.02 6.54 -0.96
C MET A 125 10.96 5.34 -0.81
N PHE A 126 12.15 5.51 -0.23
CA PHE A 126 13.03 4.37 0.06
C PHE A 126 12.43 3.41 1.11
N ALA A 127 11.76 3.94 2.13
CA ALA A 127 11.04 3.11 3.10
C ALA A 127 9.90 2.33 2.43
N LEU A 128 9.11 2.98 1.57
CA LEU A 128 8.07 2.33 0.76
C LEU A 128 8.66 1.20 -0.08
N LEU A 129 9.75 1.45 -0.80
CA LEU A 129 10.44 0.42 -1.59
C LEU A 129 10.91 -0.76 -0.72
N ALA A 130 11.52 -0.49 0.43
CA ALA A 130 11.96 -1.53 1.35
C ALA A 130 10.77 -2.39 1.83
N THR A 131 9.65 -1.77 2.19
CA THR A 131 8.45 -2.52 2.60
C THR A 131 7.89 -3.38 1.47
N LEU A 132 7.89 -2.89 0.22
CA LEU A 132 7.48 -3.67 -0.95
C LEU A 132 8.37 -4.90 -1.17
N ILE A 133 9.69 -4.73 -1.09
CA ILE A 133 10.66 -5.84 -1.21
C ILE A 133 10.42 -6.87 -0.11
N VAL A 134 10.23 -6.43 1.13
CA VAL A 134 9.97 -7.33 2.26
C VAL A 134 8.66 -8.11 2.06
N MET A 135 7.58 -7.45 1.62
CA MET A 135 6.31 -8.12 1.33
C MET A 135 6.47 -9.15 0.22
N PHE A 136 7.13 -8.80 -0.89
CA PHE A 136 7.38 -9.70 -2.01
C PHE A 136 8.14 -10.96 -1.59
N LEU A 137 9.26 -10.80 -0.87
CA LEU A 137 10.07 -11.92 -0.39
C LEU A 137 9.33 -12.82 0.61
N ARG A 138 8.42 -12.25 1.40
CA ARG A 138 7.61 -13.01 2.37
C ARG A 138 6.51 -13.81 1.70
N VAL A 139 5.83 -13.21 0.71
CA VAL A 139 4.83 -13.92 -0.10
C VAL A 139 5.49 -15.08 -0.83
N ASP A 140 6.61 -14.85 -1.51
CA ASP A 140 7.31 -15.87 -2.29
C ASP A 140 7.72 -17.07 -1.43
N ARG A 141 8.31 -16.81 -0.26
CA ARG A 141 8.62 -17.87 0.71
C ARG A 141 7.40 -18.59 1.24
N ALA A 142 6.31 -17.87 1.53
CA ALA A 142 5.09 -18.49 2.03
C ALA A 142 4.49 -19.43 0.99
N VAL A 143 4.42 -19.00 -0.28
CA VAL A 143 3.91 -19.83 -1.38
C VAL A 143 4.82 -21.04 -1.63
N ALA A 144 6.15 -20.88 -1.57
CA ALA A 144 7.09 -21.99 -1.76
C ALA A 144 7.03 -23.07 -0.66
N LEU A 145 6.44 -22.76 0.50
CA LEU A 145 6.29 -23.69 1.62
C LEU A 145 4.95 -24.45 1.60
N VAL A 146 4.04 -24.13 0.65
CA VAL A 146 2.77 -24.85 0.46
C VAL A 146 2.99 -25.94 -0.60
N PRO A 147 3.00 -27.23 -0.22
CA PRO A 147 3.22 -28.36 -1.14
C PRO A 147 2.05 -28.64 -2.09
#